data_AF-A0ABD4KSH1-F1
#
_entry.id   AF-A0ABD4KSH1-F1
#
_cell.length_a   1.000
_cell.length_b   1.000
_cell.length_c   1.000
_cell.angle_alpha   90.00
_cell.angle_beta   90.00
_cell.angle_gamma   90.00
#
_symmetry.space_group_name_H-M   'P 1'
#
loop_
_entity.id
_entity.type
_entity.pdbx_description
1 polymer ?
#
loop_
_entity_poly.entity_id
_entity_poly.type
_entity_poly.pdbx_seq_one_letter_code
_entity_poly.pdbx_strand_id
1 'polypeptide(L)'
;MRHLVNYAVVDRAVAPEFIAEVKESNNEHWCLFPEPIEEDFALVAPFLVLMTPELTAQLITKNAPWGFFLQSEHDHKTLRAHLRRL
;
A
#
# COMPACT_ATOMS: atom_id res chain seq x y z
N MET A 1 11.48 -15.23 16.64
CA MET A 1 12.10 -14.06 15.94
C MET A 1 11.02 -13.45 15.09
N ARG A 2 10.76 -12.13 15.21
CA ARG A 2 9.86 -11.46 14.26
C ARG A 2 10.65 -11.23 12.96
N HIS A 3 10.04 -11.52 11.82
CA HIS A 3 10.68 -11.29 10.52
C HIS A 3 10.33 -9.87 10.06
N LEU A 4 11.32 -9.13 9.59
CA LEU A 4 11.09 -7.83 8.98
C LEU A 4 10.41 -8.03 7.62
N VAL A 5 9.27 -7.37 7.45
CA VAL A 5 8.49 -7.40 6.21
C VAL A 5 8.53 -6.01 5.58
N ASN A 6 8.71 -5.97 4.26
CA ASN A 6 8.72 -4.76 3.46
C ASN A 6 7.30 -4.42 3.00
N TYR A 7 6.86 -3.21 3.28
CA TYR A 7 5.61 -2.67 2.77
C TYR A 7 5.83 -1.33 2.09
N ALA A 8 4.85 -0.90 1.30
CA ALA A 8 4.70 0.48 0.90
C ALA A 8 3.31 0.99 1.29
N VAL A 9 3.23 2.25 1.70
CA VAL A 9 1.99 3.01 1.65
C VAL A 9 1.98 3.76 0.33
N VAL A 10 0.98 3.49 -0.48
CA VAL A 10 0.87 4.04 -1.83
C VAL A 10 -0.39 4.91 -1.91
N ASP A 11 -0.21 6.15 -2.34
CA ASP A 11 -1.29 7.06 -2.66
C ASP A 11 -1.90 6.65 -4.00
N ARG A 12 -3.12 6.09 -3.93
CA ARG A 12 -3.85 5.67 -5.12
C ARG A 12 -4.21 6.84 -6.03
N ALA A 13 -4.43 8.04 -5.49
CA ALA A 13 -4.79 9.19 -6.30
C ALA A 13 -3.63 9.60 -7.23
N VAL A 14 -2.38 9.38 -6.80
CA VAL A 14 -1.18 9.70 -7.58
C VAL A 14 -0.69 8.52 -8.42
N ALA A 15 -0.83 7.29 -7.93
CA ALA A 15 -0.37 6.07 -8.62
C ALA A 15 -1.49 5.04 -8.83
N PRO A 16 -2.60 5.39 -9.51
CA PRO A 16 -3.74 4.49 -9.69
C PRO A 16 -3.38 3.24 -10.50
N GLU A 17 -2.49 3.38 -11.49
CA GLU A 17 -2.04 2.28 -12.35
C GLU A 17 -1.21 1.24 -11.59
N PHE A 18 -0.40 1.67 -10.61
CA PHE A 18 0.35 0.74 -9.76
C PHE A 18 -0.60 -0.09 -8.88
N ILE A 19 -1.63 0.55 -8.31
CA ILE A 19 -2.64 -0.17 -7.52
C ILE A 19 -3.47 -1.12 -8.38
N ALA A 20 -3.76 -0.76 -9.63
CA ALA A 20 -4.43 -1.67 -10.57
C ALA A 20 -3.57 -2.91 -10.84
N GLU A 21 -2.28 -2.75 -11.12
CA GLU A 21 -1.35 -3.85 -11.36
C GLU A 21 -1.20 -4.78 -10.13
N VAL A 22 -1.11 -4.21 -8.93
CA VAL A 22 -1.06 -4.98 -7.67
C VAL A 22 -2.32 -5.84 -7.50
N LYS A 23 -3.49 -5.34 -7.90
CA LYS A 23 -4.75 -6.10 -7.88
C LYS A 23 -4.77 -7.19 -8.93
N GLU A 24 -4.33 -6.90 -10.15
CA GLU A 24 -4.29 -7.85 -11.26
C GLU A 24 -3.32 -9.02 -11.00
N SER A 25 -2.20 -8.74 -10.35
CA SER A 25 -1.21 -9.74 -9.93
C SER A 25 -1.60 -10.53 -8.68
N ASN A 26 -2.75 -10.21 -8.06
CA ASN A 26 -3.23 -10.80 -6.82
C ASN A 26 -2.20 -10.72 -5.66
N ASN A 27 -1.34 -9.69 -5.67
CA ASN A 27 -0.39 -9.45 -4.61
C ASN A 27 -1.10 -8.89 -3.35
N GLU A 28 -0.56 -9.16 -2.16
CA GLU A 28 -1.19 -8.74 -0.91
C GLU A 28 -1.24 -7.21 -0.77
N HIS A 29 -2.44 -6.67 -0.62
CA HIS A 29 -2.68 -5.24 -0.49
C HIS A 29 -3.94 -4.98 0.34
N TRP A 30 -3.99 -3.80 0.98
CA TRP A 30 -5.09 -3.44 1.87
C TRP A 30 -5.39 -1.95 1.84
N CYS A 31 -6.67 -1.60 1.67
CA CYS A 31 -7.15 -0.22 1.77
C CYS A 31 -6.91 0.32 3.19
N LEU A 32 -6.37 1.54 3.30
CA LEU A 32 -6.13 2.21 4.57
C LEU A 32 -7.33 3.00 5.07
N PHE A 33 -8.29 3.36 4.23
CA PHE A 33 -9.54 3.94 4.74
C PHE A 33 -10.42 2.87 5.39
N PRO A 34 -11.19 3.20 6.44
CA PRO A 34 -12.09 2.26 7.11
C PRO A 34 -13.24 1.83 6.18
N GLU A 35 -13.67 0.58 6.31
CA GLU A 35 -14.83 0.06 5.58
C GLU A 35 -16.10 0.17 6.46
N PRO A 36 -17.29 0.41 5.88
CA PRO A 36 -17.55 0.63 4.45
C PRO A 36 -17.06 1.99 3.98
N ILE A 37 -16.66 2.06 2.72
CA ILE A 37 -16.12 3.26 2.06
C ILE A 37 -17.00 3.61 0.85
N GLU A 38 -17.35 4.88 0.69
CA GLU A 38 -18.08 5.34 -0.50
C GLU A 38 -17.18 5.26 -1.74
N GLU A 39 -17.77 5.02 -2.91
CA GLU A 39 -17.01 4.74 -4.15
C GLU A 39 -16.00 5.85 -4.47
N ASP A 40 -16.40 7.11 -4.34
CA ASP A 40 -15.55 8.26 -4.62
C ASP A 40 -14.32 8.30 -3.69
N PHE A 41 -14.50 8.01 -2.40
CA PHE A 41 -13.38 7.90 -1.46
C PHE A 41 -12.51 6.68 -1.76
N ALA A 42 -13.10 5.58 -2.23
CA ALA A 42 -12.35 4.38 -2.59
C ALA A 42 -11.39 4.64 -3.75
N LEU A 43 -11.72 5.55 -4.68
CA LEU A 43 -10.86 5.93 -5.81
C LEU A 43 -9.56 6.63 -5.38
N VAL A 44 -9.57 7.31 -4.23
CA VAL A 44 -8.42 8.07 -3.71
C VAL A 44 -7.82 7.48 -2.43
N ALA A 45 -8.40 6.42 -1.89
CA ALA A 45 -7.93 5.80 -0.65
C ALA A 45 -6.50 5.25 -0.82
N PRO A 46 -5.58 5.56 0.10
CA PRO A 46 -4.24 4.99 0.06
C PRO A 46 -4.27 3.50 0.43
N PHE A 47 -3.27 2.77 -0.06
CA PHE A 47 -3.15 1.33 0.15
C PHE A 47 -1.84 0.99 0.85
N LEU A 48 -1.92 0.04 1.78
CA LEU A 48 -0.77 -0.70 2.25
C LEU A 48 -0.54 -1.87 1.28
N VAL A 49 0.67 -2.00 0.73
CA VAL A 49 1.03 -3.05 -0.22
C VAL A 49 2.20 -3.85 0.34
N LEU A 50 2.10 -5.18 0.32
CA LEU A 50 3.23 -6.06 0.60
C LEU A 50 4.22 -6.00 -0.57
N MET A 51 5.47 -5.68 -0.30
CA MET A 51 6.44 -5.43 -1.36
C MET A 51 7.16 -6.69 -1.80
N THR A 52 7.19 -6.92 -3.11
CA THR A 52 8.11 -7.84 -3.77
C THR A 52 9.28 -7.05 -4.40
N PRO A 53 10.39 -7.70 -4.78
CA PRO A 53 11.48 -7.05 -5.50
C PRO A 53 11.01 -6.36 -6.79
N GLU A 54 10.07 -6.96 -7.52
CA GLU A 54 9.53 -6.44 -8.78
C GLU A 54 8.75 -5.14 -8.54
N LEU A 55 7.81 -5.16 -7.59
CA LEU A 55 7.04 -3.97 -7.22
C LEU A 55 7.93 -2.85 -6.66
N THR A 56 9.01 -3.23 -5.94
CA THR A 56 9.99 -2.26 -5.44
C THR A 56 10.71 -1.57 -6.60
N ALA A 57 11.18 -2.34 -7.59
CA ALA A 57 11.85 -1.81 -8.78
C ALA A 57 10.95 -0.84 -9.57
N GLN A 58 9.65 -1.13 -9.65
CA GLN A 58 8.68 -0.23 -10.28
C GLN A 58 8.52 1.09 -9.52
N LEU A 59 8.33 1.04 -8.20
CA LEU A 59 8.11 2.26 -7.42
C LEU A 59 9.36 3.16 -7.37
N ILE A 60 10.57 2.61 -7.28
CA ILE A 60 11.80 3.42 -7.27
C ILE A 60 12.08 4.14 -8.59
N THR A 61 11.50 3.67 -9.70
CA THR A 61 11.66 4.30 -11.03
C THR A 61 10.60 5.37 -11.32
N LYS A 62 9.60 5.53 -10.45
CA LYS A 62 8.57 6.57 -10.60
C LYS A 62 9.09 7.93 -10.13
N ASN A 63 8.93 8.95 -10.97
CA ASN A 63 9.35 10.31 -10.69
C ASN A 63 8.36 11.14 -9.84
N ALA A 64 7.12 10.65 -9.66
CA ALA A 64 6.08 11.34 -8.88
C ALA A 64 6.06 10.85 -7.42
N PRO A 65 5.67 11.69 -6.44
CA PRO A 65 5.53 11.29 -5.04
C PRO A 65 4.34 10.35 -4.87
N TRP A 66 4.57 9.05 -5.02
CA TRP A 66 3.55 8.00 -4.97
C TRP A 66 3.25 7.50 -3.55
N GLY A 67 4.02 7.90 -2.53
CA GLY A 67 3.92 7.41 -1.17
C GLY A 67 5.28 7.17 -0.52
N PHE A 68 5.38 6.12 0.30
CA PHE A 68 6.62 5.78 1.01
C PHE A 68 6.76 4.28 1.29
N PHE A 69 8.01 3.81 1.38
CA PHE A 69 8.33 2.48 1.89
C PHE A 69 8.37 2.47 3.41
N LEU A 70 8.04 1.32 3.99
CA LEU A 70 8.26 1.06 5.41
C LEU A 70 8.65 -0.40 5.65
N GLN A 71 9.38 -0.63 6.73
CA GLN A 71 9.72 -1.96 7.21
C GLN A 71 9.08 -2.18 8.58
N SER A 72 8.46 -3.35 8.77
CA SER A 72 7.77 -3.65 10.02
C SER A 72 7.91 -5.10 10.41
N GLU A 73 8.04 -5.33 11.72
CA GLU A 73 7.94 -6.64 12.36
C GLU A 73 6.48 -7.04 12.68
N HIS A 74 5.53 -6.12 12.51
CA HIS A 74 4.12 -6.32 12.78
C HIS A 74 3.37 -6.76 11.53
N ASP A 75 2.29 -7.52 11.72
CA ASP A 75 1.43 -7.95 10.62
C ASP A 75 0.63 -6.78 10.00
N HIS A 76 0.06 -7.05 8.82
CA HIS A 76 -0.72 -6.06 8.08
C HIS A 76 -1.93 -5.53 8.88
N LYS A 77 -2.53 -6.31 9.79
CA LYS A 77 -3.70 -5.87 10.57
C LYS A 77 -3.31 -4.81 11.57
N THR A 78 -2.24 -5.07 12.32
CA THR A 78 -1.66 -4.16 13.30
C THR A 78 -1.17 -2.89 12.61
N LEU A 79 -0.48 -3.04 11.49
CA LEU A 79 0.03 -1.92 10.72
C LEU A 79 -1.09 -1.04 10.14
N ARG A 80 -2.13 -1.64 9.53
CA ARG A 80 -3.33 -0.90 9.09
C ARG A 80 -3.99 -0.14 10.23
N ALA A 81 -4.14 -0.77 11.39
CA ALA A 81 -4.76 -0.13 12.56
C ALA A 81 -3.93 1.07 13.07
N HIS A 82 -2.60 0.98 13.00
CA HIS A 82 -1.72 2.09 13.35
C HIS A 82 -1.82 3.23 12.33
N LEU A 83 -1.65 2.93 11.04
CA LEU A 83 -1.68 3.92 9.96
C LEU A 83 -3.02 4.67 9.85
N ARG A 84 -4.13 4.01 10.21
CA ARG A 84 -5.47 4.63 10.28
C ARG A 84 -5.65 5.67 11.39
N ARG A 85 -4.77 5.69 12.38
CA ARG A 85 -4.84 6.59 13.54
C ARG A 85 -3.91 7.79 13.43
N LEU A 86 -2.95 7.74 12.50
CA LEU A 86 -2.05 8.84 12.19
C LEU A 86 -2.84 9.96 11.50
#